data_AF-A0A5B6YIN4-F1
#
_entry.id   AF-A0A5B6YIN4-F1
#
_cell.length_a   1.000
_cell.length_b   1.000
_cell.length_c   1.000
_cell.angle_alpha   90.00
_cell.angle_beta   90.00
_cell.angle_gamma   90.00
#
_symmetry.space_group_name_H-M   'P 1'
#
loop_
_entity.id
_entity.type
_entity.pdbx_description
1 polymer ?
#
loop_
_entity_poly.entity_id
_entity_poly.type
_entity_poly.pdbx_seq_one_letter_code
_entity_poly.pdbx_strand_id
1 'polypeptide(L)'
;QQVPKDSYDACSSANPIGNAITTGPANITLSSAGDNYFICTFSSHCRLGQKLHVTVGGGTPGAAPPSTNTPTTPATPSPTSSTPEACAPTPSSTPKTDGPAPSPTPESVPPPPPGSSSSAVFASFFVTFLAIAMGFLI
;
A
#
# COMPACT_ATOMS: atom_id res chain seq x y z
N GLN A 1 -2.29 -0.73 -8.45
CA GLN A 1 -2.30 0.57 -9.14
C GLN A 1 -1.55 0.51 -10.44
N GLN A 2 -2.10 1.06 -11.54
CA GLN A 2 -1.40 1.13 -12.82
C GLN A 2 -0.44 2.34 -12.84
N VAL A 3 0.75 2.15 -13.38
CA VAL A 3 1.83 3.15 -13.40
C VAL A 3 2.66 3.04 -14.69
N PRO A 4 3.44 4.06 -15.08
CA PRO A 4 4.43 3.94 -16.15
C PRO A 4 5.60 3.04 -15.74
N LYS A 5 6.38 2.60 -16.74
CA LYS A 5 7.52 1.69 -16.54
C LYS A 5 8.51 2.18 -15.49
N ASP A 6 8.90 3.45 -15.53
CA ASP A 6 9.87 4.02 -14.58
C ASP A 6 9.37 3.94 -13.13
N SER A 7 8.08 4.25 -12.92
CA SER A 7 7.43 4.12 -11.61
C SER A 7 7.32 2.66 -11.17
N TYR A 8 7.08 1.73 -12.09
CA TYR A 8 7.09 0.30 -11.80
C TYR A 8 8.48 -0.17 -11.36
N ASP A 9 9.53 0.19 -12.09
CA ASP A 9 10.92 -0.21 -11.79
C ASP A 9 11.40 0.39 -10.46
N ALA A 10 11.05 1.64 -10.19
CA ALA A 10 11.36 2.31 -8.93
C ALA A 10 10.47 1.92 -7.73
N CYS A 11 9.38 1.16 -7.96
CA CYS A 11 8.31 0.94 -6.98
C CYS A 11 7.74 2.25 -6.42
N SER A 12 7.52 3.24 -7.29
CA SER A 12 6.98 4.56 -6.97
C SER A 12 5.51 4.66 -7.32
N SER A 13 4.72 5.32 -6.47
CA SER A 13 3.33 5.68 -6.76
C SER A 13 3.18 6.93 -7.64
N ALA A 14 4.29 7.49 -8.14
CA ALA A 14 4.29 8.65 -9.01
C ALA A 14 3.65 8.36 -10.38
N ASN A 15 3.04 9.39 -10.97
CA ASN A 15 2.42 9.36 -12.29
C ASN A 15 1.42 8.20 -12.46
N PRO A 16 0.43 8.05 -11.56
CA PRO A 16 -0.52 6.94 -11.67
C PRO A 16 -1.30 7.04 -12.98
N ILE A 17 -1.53 5.88 -13.60
CA ILE A 17 -2.40 5.75 -14.76
C ILE A 17 -3.77 5.32 -14.23
N GLY A 18 -4.80 6.12 -14.49
CA GLY A 18 -6.16 5.86 -14.02
C GLY A 18 -6.34 5.96 -12.50
N ASN A 19 -7.47 5.46 -12.03
CA ASN A 19 -7.89 5.56 -10.62
C ASN A 19 -7.24 4.50 -9.72
N ALA A 20 -7.23 4.79 -8.42
CA ALA A 20 -6.78 3.87 -7.38
C ALA A 20 -7.57 2.54 -7.42
N ILE A 21 -6.88 1.40 -7.49
CA ILE A 21 -7.49 0.06 -7.41
C ILE A 21 -7.33 -0.44 -5.97
N THR A 22 -8.37 -0.28 -5.17
CA THR A 22 -8.35 -0.57 -3.71
C THR A 22 -9.33 -1.66 -3.29
N THR A 23 -10.24 -2.07 -4.17
CA THR A 23 -11.26 -3.10 -3.89
C THR A 23 -10.92 -4.39 -4.59
N GLY A 24 -10.93 -5.50 -3.84
CA GLY A 24 -10.73 -6.84 -4.35
C GLY A 24 -12.05 -7.64 -4.41
N PRO A 25 -12.13 -8.68 -5.26
CA PRO A 25 -11.18 -9.02 -6.33
C PRO A 25 -11.20 -7.98 -7.45
N ALA A 26 -10.03 -7.57 -7.92
CA ALA A 26 -9.89 -6.54 -8.95
C ALA A 26 -10.00 -7.15 -10.35
N ASN A 27 -10.88 -6.59 -11.19
CA ASN A 27 -10.98 -6.92 -12.61
C ASN A 27 -10.56 -5.70 -13.44
N ILE A 28 -9.56 -5.86 -14.32
CA ILE A 28 -8.99 -4.78 -15.13
C ILE A 28 -9.03 -5.21 -16.60
N THR A 29 -9.74 -4.45 -17.43
CA THR A 29 -9.77 -4.66 -18.88
C THR A 29 -8.59 -3.97 -19.54
N LEU A 30 -7.77 -4.71 -20.30
CA LEU A 30 -6.68 -4.16 -21.09
C LEU A 30 -7.12 -4.07 -22.57
N SER A 31 -7.48 -2.87 -23.02
CA SER A 31 -8.13 -2.67 -24.32
C SER A 31 -7.17 -2.39 -25.48
N SER A 32 -5.91 -2.11 -25.18
CA SER A 32 -4.89 -1.70 -26.18
C SER A 32 -3.67 -2.59 -26.06
N ALA A 33 -3.04 -2.86 -27.20
CA ALA A 33 -1.75 -3.52 -27.26
C ALA A 33 -0.67 -2.70 -26.56
N GLY A 34 0.34 -3.40 -26.04
CA GLY A 34 1.48 -2.81 -25.33
C GLY A 34 1.60 -3.26 -23.88
N ASP A 35 2.52 -2.61 -23.18
CA ASP A 35 2.91 -2.97 -21.82
C ASP A 35 2.10 -2.22 -20.77
N ASN A 36 1.58 -2.97 -19.80
CA ASN A 36 0.82 -2.47 -18.68
C ASN A 36 1.52 -2.86 -17.39
N TYR A 37 1.84 -1.88 -16.55
CA TYR A 37 2.55 -2.09 -15.29
C TYR A 37 1.66 -1.77 -14.11
N PHE A 38 1.61 -2.68 -13.15
CA PHE A 38 0.84 -2.56 -11.93
C PHE A 38 1.73 -2.78 -10.71
N ILE A 39 1.53 -1.97 -9.68
CA ILE A 39 2.20 -2.12 -8.38
C ILE A 39 1.18 -2.09 -7.26
N CYS A 40 1.50 -2.73 -6.14
CA CYS A 40 0.88 -2.39 -4.87
C CYS A 40 1.62 -1.22 -4.22
N THR A 41 0.90 -0.15 -3.90
CA THR A 41 1.47 1.08 -3.33
C THR A 41 1.50 1.06 -1.80
N PHE A 42 1.12 -0.05 -1.16
CA PHE A 42 1.16 -0.19 0.29
C PHE A 42 2.59 -0.48 0.75
N SER A 43 3.20 0.50 1.42
CA SER A 43 4.48 0.37 2.12
C SER A 43 5.53 -0.36 1.28
N SER A 44 6.03 -1.50 1.76
CA SER A 44 7.09 -2.30 1.14
C SER A 44 6.59 -3.32 0.12
N HIS A 45 5.28 -3.47 -0.10
CA HIS A 45 4.72 -4.58 -0.88
C HIS A 45 5.30 -4.66 -2.29
N CYS A 46 5.42 -3.53 -3.01
CA CYS A 46 6.04 -3.54 -4.35
C CYS A 46 7.50 -4.00 -4.32
N ARG A 47 8.29 -3.49 -3.36
CA ARG A 47 9.71 -3.85 -3.21
C ARG A 47 9.89 -5.32 -2.80
N LEU A 48 8.91 -5.88 -2.12
CA LEU A 48 8.82 -7.30 -1.77
C LEU A 48 8.20 -8.16 -2.90
N GLY A 49 7.99 -7.58 -4.09
CA GLY A 49 7.60 -8.32 -5.29
C GLY A 49 6.12 -8.23 -5.66
N GLN A 50 5.29 -7.49 -4.93
CA GLN A 50 3.89 -7.27 -5.30
C GLN A 50 3.76 -6.22 -6.41
N LYS A 51 4.21 -6.61 -7.61
CA LYS A 51 4.17 -5.85 -8.86
C LYS A 51 3.95 -6.81 -10.03
N LEU A 52 3.21 -6.38 -11.05
CA LEU A 52 2.85 -7.17 -12.22
C LEU A 52 3.09 -6.36 -13.49
N HIS A 53 3.73 -6.99 -14.48
CA HIS A 53 3.86 -6.46 -15.84
C HIS A 53 3.09 -7.38 -16.77
N VAL A 54 2.22 -6.81 -17.60
CA VAL A 54 1.41 -7.51 -18.59
C VAL A 54 1.68 -6.92 -19.96
N THR A 55 2.11 -7.76 -20.91
CA THR A 55 2.23 -7.37 -22.32
C THR A 55 0.99 -7.86 -23.08
N VAL A 56 0.28 -6.94 -23.72
CA VAL A 56 -0.89 -7.24 -24.55
C VAL A 56 -0.46 -7.23 -26.01
N GLY A 57 -0.66 -8.35 -26.71
CA GLY A 57 -0.37 -8.45 -28.13
C GLY A 57 -1.35 -7.64 -28.99
N GLY A 58 -0.87 -7.13 -30.13
CA GLY A 58 -1.71 -6.52 -31.16
C GLY A 58 -2.35 -7.59 -32.02
N GLY A 59 -3.54 -8.05 -31.66
CA GLY A 59 -4.35 -8.96 -32.46
C GLY A 59 -5.81 -8.88 -32.06
N THR A 60 -6.70 -9.21 -32.99
CA THR A 60 -8.11 -9.50 -32.67
C THR A 60 -8.12 -10.50 -31.51
N PRO A 61 -8.95 -10.35 -30.46
CA PRO A 61 -9.05 -11.34 -29.40
C PRO A 61 -9.17 -12.71 -30.05
N GLY A 62 -8.15 -13.54 -29.91
CA GLY A 62 -8.19 -14.91 -30.41
C GLY A 62 -9.43 -15.58 -29.82
N ALA A 63 -10.10 -16.41 -30.61
CA ALA A 63 -11.22 -17.22 -30.13
C ALA A 63 -10.91 -17.73 -28.72
N ALA A 64 -11.82 -17.48 -27.78
CA ALA A 64 -11.63 -17.86 -26.39
C ALA A 64 -11.09 -19.30 -26.36
N PRO A 65 -10.05 -19.59 -25.56
CA PRO A 65 -9.57 -20.97 -25.42
C PRO A 65 -10.80 -21.84 -25.12
N PRO A 66 -10.93 -23.03 -25.74
CA PRO A 66 -12.05 -23.91 -25.45
C PRO A 66 -12.12 -24.08 -23.94
N SER A 67 -13.31 -23.86 -23.36
CA SER A 67 -13.56 -24.07 -21.94
C SER A 67 -13.24 -25.51 -21.59
N THR A 68 -11.99 -25.79 -21.21
CA THR A 68 -11.60 -27.09 -20.69
C THR A 68 -12.16 -27.17 -19.29
N ASN A 69 -13.25 -27.94 -19.15
CA ASN A 69 -13.79 -28.52 -17.93
C ASN A 69 -13.77 -27.62 -16.71
N THR A 70 -14.96 -27.13 -16.35
CA THR A 70 -15.31 -26.68 -15.00
C THR A 70 -14.59 -27.55 -13.96
N PRO A 71 -13.67 -27.01 -13.14
CA PRO A 71 -13.26 -27.71 -11.94
C PRO A 71 -14.51 -27.93 -11.11
N THR A 72 -14.90 -29.18 -10.89
CA THR A 72 -15.89 -29.53 -9.88
C THR A 72 -15.34 -29.03 -8.55
N THR A 73 -15.91 -27.94 -8.05
CA THR A 73 -15.63 -27.42 -6.71
C THR A 73 -15.88 -28.56 -5.72
N PRO A 74 -14.89 -29.00 -4.92
CA PRO A 74 -15.17 -29.83 -3.78
C PRO A 74 -16.11 -29.05 -2.86
N ALA A 75 -17.26 -29.63 -2.51
CA ALA A 75 -18.16 -29.04 -1.54
C ALA A 75 -17.39 -28.80 -0.23
N THR A 76 -17.16 -27.54 0.10
CA THR A 76 -16.63 -27.15 1.40
C THR A 76 -17.75 -27.38 2.43
N PRO A 77 -17.53 -28.13 3.51
CA PRO A 77 -18.52 -28.23 4.57
C PRO A 77 -18.77 -26.84 5.15
N SER A 78 -20.05 -26.46 5.19
CA SER A 78 -20.52 -25.21 5.79
C SER A 78 -20.03 -25.13 7.24
N PRO A 79 -19.36 -24.04 7.67
CA PRO A 79 -19.18 -23.81 9.09
C PRO A 79 -20.56 -23.54 9.72
N THR A 80 -20.85 -24.26 10.79
CA THR A 80 -22.01 -24.03 11.65
C THR A 80 -21.97 -22.58 12.15
N SER A 81 -23.06 -21.85 11.91
CA SER A 81 -23.31 -20.51 12.43
C SER A 81 -23.13 -20.48 13.95
N SER A 82 -22.11 -19.76 14.41
CA SER A 82 -22.09 -19.23 15.77
C SER A 82 -22.26 -17.71 15.65
N THR A 83 -23.40 -17.27 16.15
CA THR A 83 -23.92 -15.90 16.17
C THR A 83 -22.89 -14.90 16.72
N PRO A 84 -22.57 -13.82 16.00
CA PRO A 84 -22.10 -12.59 16.61
C PRO A 84 -23.31 -11.70 16.92
N GLU A 85 -23.40 -11.27 18.18
CA GLU A 85 -24.41 -10.33 18.66
C GLU A 85 -24.51 -9.09 17.77
N ALA A 86 -25.75 -8.78 17.43
CA ALA A 86 -26.12 -7.53 16.79
C ALA A 86 -25.78 -6.35 17.70
N CYS A 87 -24.91 -5.44 17.24
CA CYS A 87 -24.90 -4.10 17.79
C CYS A 87 -26.01 -3.29 17.11
N ALA A 88 -27.21 -3.35 17.70
CA ALA A 88 -28.32 -2.48 17.35
C ALA A 88 -28.03 -1.02 17.78
N PRO A 89 -28.56 -0.01 17.07
CA PRO A 89 -28.40 1.38 17.46
C PRO A 89 -29.17 1.66 18.76
N THR A 90 -28.47 2.13 19.79
CA THR A 90 -29.11 2.58 21.04
C THR A 90 -29.75 3.96 20.83
N PRO A 91 -30.99 4.19 21.27
CA PRO A 91 -31.67 5.47 21.11
C PRO A 91 -31.07 6.56 22.01
N SER A 92 -31.00 7.77 21.45
CA SER A 92 -30.56 9.00 22.11
C SER A 92 -31.62 9.47 23.12
N SER A 93 -31.27 9.47 24.41
CA SER A 93 -32.06 10.11 25.46
C SER A 93 -31.41 11.44 25.88
N THR A 94 -32.06 12.55 25.54
CA THR A 94 -31.84 13.87 26.14
C THR A 94 -32.10 13.86 27.65
N PRO A 95 -31.36 14.67 28.44
CA PRO A 95 -32.05 15.67 29.26
C PRO A 95 -31.42 17.08 29.23
N LYS A 96 -32.31 18.09 29.20
CA LYS A 96 -32.17 19.49 29.69
C LYS A 96 -31.79 19.47 31.20
N THR A 97 -31.15 20.41 31.90
CA THR A 97 -30.99 21.89 31.79
C THR A 97 -30.16 22.40 33.02
N ASP A 98 -29.58 23.60 32.91
CA ASP A 98 -29.11 24.57 33.95
C ASP A 98 -27.78 24.42 34.74
N GLY A 99 -26.91 25.46 34.63
CA GLY A 99 -25.95 25.88 35.67
C GLY A 99 -24.56 26.36 35.18
N PRO A 100 -24.04 27.56 35.55
CA PRO A 100 -22.85 28.17 34.93
C PRO A 100 -21.51 28.03 35.71
N ALA A 101 -20.41 28.09 34.94
CA ALA A 101 -19.01 28.45 35.31
C ALA A 101 -18.22 27.47 36.22
N PRO A 102 -16.86 27.44 36.22
CA PRO A 102 -15.91 28.47 35.75
C PRO A 102 -14.79 28.00 34.78
N SER A 103 -14.09 29.00 34.25
CA SER A 103 -12.91 28.95 33.37
C SER A 103 -11.77 28.07 33.92
N PRO A 104 -11.06 27.29 33.08
CA PRO A 104 -9.76 26.75 33.43
C PRO A 104 -8.61 27.62 32.90
N THR A 105 -7.65 27.86 33.79
CA THR A 105 -6.29 28.37 33.58
C THR A 105 -5.48 27.56 32.55
N PRO A 106 -4.47 28.15 31.89
CA PRO A 106 -3.61 27.43 30.95
C PRO A 106 -2.57 26.58 31.69
N GLU A 107 -2.66 25.25 31.58
CA GLU A 107 -1.60 24.34 31.99
C GLU A 107 -0.51 24.24 30.91
N SER A 108 0.74 24.44 31.32
CA SER A 108 1.95 24.29 30.50
C SER A 108 2.11 22.85 30.02
N VAL A 109 2.10 22.65 28.71
CA VAL A 109 2.53 21.41 28.05
C VAL A 109 4.07 21.34 28.08
N PRO A 110 4.70 20.25 28.55
CA PRO A 110 6.15 20.08 28.47
C PRO A 110 6.62 19.83 27.03
N PRO A 111 7.86 20.23 26.67
CA PRO A 111 8.36 20.08 25.31
C PRO A 111 8.60 18.61 24.91
N PRO A 112 8.48 18.26 23.62
CA PRO A 112 8.79 16.93 23.12
C PRO A 112 10.30 16.60 23.27
N PRO A 113 10.67 15.33 23.43
CA PRO A 113 12.08 14.92 23.55
C PRO A 113 12.84 15.21 22.23
N PRO A 114 14.15 15.53 22.30
CA PRO A 114 14.96 15.72 21.10
C PRO A 114 15.02 14.43 20.27
N GLY A 115 14.77 14.56 18.96
CA GLY A 115 14.91 13.48 18.00
C GLY A 115 16.36 12.97 17.97
N SER A 116 16.52 11.68 18.28
CA SER A 116 17.80 10.98 18.18
C SER A 116 18.23 10.86 16.72
N SER A 117 19.28 11.60 16.34
CA SER A 117 19.88 11.56 15.01
C SER A 117 21.13 10.68 15.06
N SER A 118 21.06 9.46 14.51
CA SER A 118 22.20 8.55 14.40
C SER A 118 23.11 8.98 13.24
N SER A 119 24.16 9.74 13.52
CA SER A 119 25.20 10.20 12.57
C SER A 119 26.30 9.16 12.27
N ALA A 120 26.19 7.94 12.81
CA ALA A 120 27.24 6.93 12.75
C ALA A 120 27.43 6.22 11.39
N VAL A 121 26.51 6.40 10.43
CA VAL A 121 26.61 5.72 9.11
C VAL A 121 27.41 6.50 8.07
N PHE A 122 27.64 7.81 8.24
CA PHE A 122 28.38 8.60 7.26
C PHE A 122 29.89 8.69 7.54
N ALA A 123 30.32 8.52 8.79
CA ALA A 123 31.75 8.56 9.14
C ALA A 123 32.54 7.37 8.56
N SER A 124 31.92 6.19 8.48
CA SER A 124 32.59 4.97 8.02
C SER A 124 32.86 4.95 6.50
N PHE A 125 32.03 5.63 5.70
CA PHE A 125 32.24 5.70 4.25
C PHE A 125 33.39 6.64 3.86
N PHE A 126 33.58 7.76 4.56
CA PHE A 126 34.65 8.72 4.26
C PHE A 126 36.05 8.22 4.66
N VAL A 127 36.18 7.48 5.77
CA VAL A 127 37.48 6.96 6.23
C VAL A 127 38.04 5.90 5.26
N THR A 128 37.16 5.10 4.64
CA THR A 128 37.57 4.05 3.71
C THR A 128 38.03 4.63 2.35
N PHE A 129 37.39 5.70 1.87
CA PHE A 129 37.78 6.36 0.61
C PHE A 129 39.11 7.11 0.72
N LEU A 130 39.43 7.73 1.87
CA LEU A 130 40.69 8.46 2.03
C LEU A 130 41.91 7.52 2.10
N ALA A 131 41.75 6.32 2.66
CA ALA A 131 42.82 5.32 2.72
C ALA A 131 43.21 4.77 1.34
N ILE A 132 42.24 4.59 0.44
CA ILE A 132 42.50 4.10 -0.92
C ILE A 132 43.23 5.16 -1.76
N ALA A 133 42.89 6.45 -1.61
CA ALA A 133 43.53 7.52 -2.37
C ALA A 133 45.02 7.73 -2.01
N MET A 134 45.41 7.49 -0.76
CA MET A 134 46.81 7.61 -0.31
C MET A 134 47.68 6.40 -0.70
N GLY A 135 47.08 5.27 -1.08
CA GLY A 135 47.80 4.08 -1.53
C GLY A 135 48.27 4.09 -2.99
N PHE A 136 47.84 5.08 -3.78
CA PHE A 136 48.24 5.25 -5.19
C PHE A 136 49.29 6.36 -5.41
N LEU A 137 49.83 6.93 -4.33
CA LEU A 137 50.82 8.03 -4.38
C LEU A 137 52.14 7.69 -3.65
N ILE A 138 52.39 6.39 -3.47
CA ILE A 138 53.67 5.78 -3.09
C ILE A 138 53.99 4.69 -4.12
#